data_AF-A0A151XYK2-F1
#
_entry.id   AF-A0A151XYK2-F1
#
_cell.length_a   1.000
_cell.length_b   1.000
_cell.length_c   1.000
_cell.angle_alpha   90.00
_cell.angle_beta   90.00
_cell.angle_gamma   90.00
#
_symmetry.space_group_name_H-M   'P 1'
#
loop_
_entity.id
_entity.type
_entity.pdbx_description
1 polymer ?
#
loop_
_entity_poly.entity_id
_entity_poly.type
_entity_poly.pdbx_seq_one_letter_code
_entity_poly.pdbx_strand_id
1 'polypeptide(L)' 'MKTTVKYVVLKSLDYQLGTPLFQEELNADSQYFDRIPAEISYQNHKFKVKSKELKRLYLAEEHEDSQTIIVKVVAAQ' A
#
# COMPACT_ATOMS: atom_id res chain seq x y z
N MET A 1 -2.83 11.05 -12.54
CA MET A 1 -2.94 9.60 -12.26
C MET A 1 -3.45 9.44 -10.85
N LYS A 2 -4.57 8.75 -10.67
CA LYS A 2 -5.15 8.50 -9.34
C LYS A 2 -4.40 7.34 -8.69
N THR A 3 -3.73 7.56 -7.57
CA THR A 3 -3.00 6.51 -6.84
C THR A 3 -3.71 6.19 -5.53
N THR A 4 -4.14 4.96 -5.35
CA THR A 4 -4.68 4.44 -4.10
C THR A 4 -3.63 3.61 -3.41
N VAL A 5 -3.32 3.91 -2.14
CA VAL A 5 -2.36 3.16 -1.33
C VAL A 5 -3.10 2.51 -0.17
N LYS A 6 -2.96 1.18 -0.05
CA LYS A 6 -3.62 0.39 0.98
C LYS A 6 -2.58 -0.28 1.87
N TYR A 7 -2.60 0.06 3.14
CA TYR A 7 -1.74 -0.57 4.15
C TYR A 7 -2.50 -1.71 4.82
N VAL A 8 -1.89 -2.89 4.82
CA VAL A 8 -2.50 -4.14 5.30
C VAL A 8 -1.58 -4.77 6.34
N VAL A 9 -2.07 -4.96 7.56
CA VAL A 9 -1.32 -5.64 8.62
C VAL A 9 -1.49 -7.14 8.48
N LEU A 10 -0.38 -7.86 8.39
CA LEU A 10 -0.35 -9.32 8.37
C LEU A 10 -0.44 -9.87 9.79
N LYS A 11 -1.25 -10.91 9.97
CA LYS A 11 -1.35 -11.64 11.25
C LYS A 11 -0.14 -12.55 11.51
N SER A 12 0.49 -13.05 10.45
CA SER A 12 1.77 -13.77 10.50
C SER A 12 2.53 -13.61 9.18
N LEU A 13 3.81 -14.00 9.15
CA LEU A 13 4.70 -13.81 8.01
C LEU A 13 4.26 -14.60 6.76
N ASP A 14 3.68 -15.78 6.93
CA ASP A 14 3.25 -16.66 5.84
C ASP A 14 1.80 -16.38 5.37
N TYR A 15 1.09 -15.49 6.06
CA TYR A 15 -0.34 -15.29 5.86
C TYR A 15 -0.61 -14.22 4.81
N GLN A 16 -1.28 -14.59 3.71
CA GLN A 16 -1.58 -13.68 2.60
C GLN A 16 -2.77 -12.74 2.89
N LEU A 17 -3.63 -13.10 3.86
CA LEU A 17 -4.86 -12.39 4.22
C LEU A 17 -4.64 -11.47 5.43
N GLY A 18 -4.19 -10.24 5.22
CA GLY A 18 -4.07 -9.27 6.32
C GLY A 18 -5.33 -8.43 6.55
N THR A 19 -5.41 -7.81 7.72
CA THR A 19 -6.46 -6.83 8.04
C THR A 19 -6.06 -5.47 7.48
N PRO A 20 -6.93 -4.76 6.75
CA PRO A 20 -6.65 -3.38 6.34
C PRO A 20 -6.40 -2.51 7.57
N LEU A 21 -5.24 -1.83 7.61
CA LEU A 21 -4.94 -0.88 8.67
C LEU A 21 -5.53 0.48 8.34
N PHE A 22 -5.20 0.99 7.16
CA PHE A 22 -5.79 2.18 6.56
C PHE A 22 -5.60 2.18 5.04
N GLN A 23 -6.38 3.01 4.36
CA GLN A 23 -6.29 3.27 2.93
C GLN A 23 -6.26 4.77 2.73
N GLU A 24 -5.43 5.22 1.79
CA GLU A 24 -5.31 6.62 1.41
C GLU A 24 -5.41 6.75 -0.10
N GLU A 25 -6.15 7.75 -0.57
CA GLU A 25 -6.17 8.15 -1.98
C GLU A 25 -5.31 9.40 -2.13
N LEU A 26 -4.31 9.34 -3.01
CA LEU A 26 -3.35 10.41 -3.23
C LEU A 26 -3.16 10.68 -4.73
N ASN A 27 -2.97 11.97 -5.04
CA ASN A 27 -2.47 12.40 -6.34
C ASN A 27 -0.95 12.26 -6.35
N ALA A 28 -0.46 11.03 -6.47
CA ALA A 28 0.97 10.73 -6.51
C ALA A 28 1.41 10.18 -7.87
N ASP A 29 2.67 10.49 -8.18
CA ASP A 29 3.37 10.02 -9.37
C ASP A 29 3.66 8.49 -9.32
N SER A 30 4.17 7.98 -10.42
CA SER A 30 4.57 6.57 -10.55
C SER A 30 5.78 6.19 -9.68
N GLN A 31 6.51 7.16 -9.12
CA GLN A 31 7.69 6.95 -8.28
C GLN A 31 7.31 6.77 -6.80
N TYR A 32 6.07 7.04 -6.42
CA TYR A 32 5.61 6.89 -5.03
C TYR A 32 5.91 5.50 -4.47
N PHE A 33 5.76 4.45 -5.29
CA PHE A 33 6.07 3.07 -4.92
C PHE A 33 7.48 2.89 -4.36
N ASP A 34 8.47 3.61 -4.90
CA ASP A 34 9.86 3.54 -4.48
C ASP A 34 10.16 4.38 -3.23
N ARG A 35 9.32 5.38 -2.96
CA ARG A 35 9.43 6.27 -1.80
C ARG A 35 8.77 5.71 -0.53
N ILE A 36 8.08 4.56 -0.61
CA ILE A 36 7.45 3.92 0.55
C ILE A 36 8.53 3.53 1.56
N PRO A 37 8.48 4.03 2.80
CA PRO A 37 9.52 3.78 3.79
C PRO A 37 9.51 2.32 4.25
N ALA A 38 10.64 1.83 4.75
CA ALA A 38 10.74 0.48 5.31
C ALA A 38 9.97 0.31 6.63
N GLU A 39 9.68 1.41 7.33
CA GLU A 39 8.88 1.46 8.56
C GLU A 39 7.85 2.58 8.46
N ILE A 40 6.63 2.32 8.91
CA ILE A 40 5.56 3.30 9.03
C ILE A 40 5.12 3.43 10.48
N SER A 41 4.65 4.61 10.86
CA SER A 41 4.06 4.87 12.17
C SER A 41 2.58 5.19 12.01
N TYR A 42 1.72 4.48 12.73
CA TYR A 42 0.28 4.68 12.69
C TYR A 42 -0.31 4.47 14.09
N GLN A 43 -1.11 5.44 14.56
CA GLN A 43 -1.74 5.41 15.90
C GLN A 43 -0.75 5.04 17.03
N ASN A 44 0.43 5.69 17.06
CA ASN A 44 1.49 5.43 18.04
C ASN A 44 2.11 4.01 18.01
N HIS A 45 1.81 3.22 16.97
CA HIS A 45 2.43 1.91 16.72
C HIS A 45 3.34 2.00 15.50
N LYS A 46 4.43 1.24 15.55
CA LYS A 46 5.36 1.11 14.43
C LYS A 46 5.09 -0.18 13.68
N PHE A 47 5.14 -0.13 12.36
CA PHE A 47 5.00 -1.29 11.51
C PHE A 47 6.14 -1.35 10.50
N LYS A 48 6.73 -2.53 10.33
CA LYS A 48 7.75 -2.79 9.31
C LYS A 48 7.08 -3.25 8.03
N VAL A 49 7.43 -2.60 6.91
CA VAL A 49 7.01 -3.02 5.58
C VAL A 49 7.68 -4.35 5.24
N LYS A 50 6.87 -5.34 4.89
CA LYS A 50 7.33 -6.67 4.47
C LYS A 50 7.33 -6.83 2.97
N SER A 51 6.29 -6.33 2.32
CA SER A 51 6.21 -6.34 0.87
C SER A 51 5.33 -5.20 0.37
N LYS A 52 5.55 -4.85 -0.89
CA LYS A 52 4.76 -3.86 -1.62
C LYS A 52 4.40 -4.44 -2.99
N GLU A 53 3.15 -4.27 -3.39
CA GLU A 53 2.62 -4.74 -4.67
C GLU A 53 2.04 -3.56 -5.44
N LEU A 54 2.42 -3.42 -6.70
CA LEU A 54 1.92 -2.38 -7.61
C LEU A 54 0.96 -3.01 -8.61
N LYS A 55 -0.26 -2.49 -8.68
CA LYS A 55 -1.24 -2.82 -9.70
C LYS A 55 -1.59 -1.56 -10.46
N ARG A 56 -1.48 -1.61 -11.79
CA ARG A 56 -1.93 -0.54 -12.68
C ARG A 56 -3.10 -1.06 -13.48
N LEU A 57 -4.14 -0.25 -13.59
CA LEU A 57 -5.32 -0.55 -14.36
C LEU A 57 -5.59 0.64 -15.28
N TYR A 58 -5.57 0.36 -16.58
CA TYR A 58 -5.94 1.31 -17.62
C TYR A 58 -7.30 0.91 -18.19
N LEU A 59 -8.28 1.80 -18.02
CA LEU A 59 -9.64 1.65 -18.54
C LEU A 59 -9.77 2.48 -19.81
N ALA A 60 -9.60 1.83 -20.96
CA ALA A 60 -9.55 2.50 -22.27
C ALA A 60 -10.85 3.26 -22.62
N GLU A 61 -12.01 2.72 -22.24
CA GLU A 61 -13.32 3.33 -22.53
C GLU A 61 -13.56 4.62 -21.72
N GLU A 62 -13.01 4.70 -20.51
CA GLU A 62 -13.15 5.85 -19.61
C GLU A 62 -11.96 6.81 -19.71
N HIS A 63 -10.95 6.48 -20.54
CA HIS A 63 -9.65 7.16 -20.57
C HIS A 63 -9.03 7.32 -19.17
N GLU A 64 -9.31 6.39 -18.26
CA GLU A 64 -8.89 6.47 -16.87
C GLU A 64 -7.68 5.57 -16.61
N ASP A 65 -6.63 6.15 -16.01
CA ASP A 65 -5.48 5.43 -15.51
C ASP A 65 -5.49 5.47 -13.97
N SER A 66 -5.59 4.28 -13.37
CA SER A 66 -5.59 4.11 -11.92
C SER A 66 -4.41 3.23 -11.49
N GLN A 67 -3.81 3.63 -10.37
CA GLN A 67 -2.72 2.91 -9.74
C GLN A 67 -3.14 2.50 -8.34
N THR A 68 -2.99 1.23 -8.00
CA THR A 68 -3.20 0.71 -6.65
C THR A 68 -1.90 0.13 -6.11
N ILE A 69 -1.49 0.57 -4.93
CA ILE A 69 -0.34 0.04 -4.22
C ILE A 69 -0.83 -0.65 -2.94
N ILE A 70 -0.48 -1.91 -2.77
CA ILE A 70 -0.76 -2.67 -1.54
C ILE A 70 0.54 -2.80 -0.77
N VAL A 71 0.58 -2.22 0.43
CA VAL A 71 1.73 -2.28 1.34
C VAL A 71 1.37 -3.23 2.48
N LYS A 72 2.04 -4.38 2.52
CA LYS A 72 1.89 -5.36 3.60
C LYS A 72 2.90 -5.06 4.69
N VAL A 73 2.40 -4.92 5.91
CA VAL A 73 3.20 -4.54 7.08
C VAL A 73 2.99 -5.53 8.22
N VAL A 74 3.96 -5.59 9.13
CA VAL A 74 3.83 -6.32 10.42
C VAL A 74 4.16 -5.37 11.55
N ALA A 75 3.55 -5.59 12.72
CA ALA A 75 3.90 -4.83 13.92
C ALA A 75 5.40 -4.97 14.21
N ALA A 76 6.07 -3.83 14.42
CA ALA A 76 7.42 -3.83 14.97
C ALA A 76 7.30 -4.10 16.47
N GLN A 77 7.88 -5.20 16.94
CA GLN A 77 8.14 -5.42 18.36
C GLN A 77 9.18 -4.42 18.87
#